data_AF-A0AAF0KP10-F1
#
_entry.id   AF-A0AAF0KP10-F1
#
_cell.length_a   1.000
_cell.length_b   1.000
_cell.length_c   1.000
_cell.angle_alpha   90.00
_cell.angle_beta   90.00
_cell.angle_gamma   90.00
#
_symmetry.space_group_name_H-M   'P 1'
#
loop_
_entity.id
_entity.type
_entity.pdbx_description
1 polymer ?
#
loop_
_entity_poly.entity_id
_entity_poly.type
_entity_poly.pdbx_seq_one_letter_code
_entity_poly.pdbx_strand_id
1 'polypeptide(L)'
;MRATPNRNLSAPATLWHVRMALNVAALSCQGNADAARLQYNQFLARHKAMLAKANMQVEGEYKAKFGGAAIPQRERLNTIVYNFFALPPAQAAFCAQAVRVGAAVNSLPADQLIAYAPTGLAMLEQPFTDFYEAYAAYQTRLASWRANRTLTMAPAGAPVPVALKVSLNSADMMADDDVIAPKGALSRLLARAD
;
A
#
# COMPACT_ATOMS: atom_id res chain seq x y z
N MET A 1 -9.28 7.07 -9.40
CA MET A 1 -8.56 7.04 -8.12
C MET A 1 -9.21 6.00 -7.21
N ARG A 2 -8.44 5.10 -6.59
CA ARG A 2 -9.01 4.12 -5.65
C ARG A 2 -9.57 4.83 -4.42
N ALA A 3 -10.73 4.37 -3.92
CA ALA A 3 -11.34 4.96 -2.74
C ALA A 3 -10.59 4.52 -1.47
N THR A 4 -10.01 5.47 -0.74
CA THR A 4 -9.41 5.25 0.59
C THR A 4 -10.35 5.75 1.69
N PRO A 5 -10.16 5.36 2.95
CA PRO A 5 -10.91 5.92 4.08
C PRO A 5 -10.69 7.44 4.26
N ASN A 6 -9.63 8.01 3.70
CA ASN A 6 -9.22 9.40 3.91
C ASN A 6 -9.79 10.35 2.84
N ARG A 7 -11.11 10.31 2.65
CA ARG A 7 -11.81 11.10 1.62
C ARG A 7 -12.84 12.03 2.24
N ASN A 8 -13.08 13.16 1.57
CA ASN A 8 -14.09 14.15 1.98
C ASN A 8 -13.89 14.62 3.44
N LEU A 9 -12.64 14.83 3.83
CA LEU A 9 -12.26 15.27 5.16
C LEU A 9 -12.25 16.80 5.23
N SER A 10 -12.62 17.35 6.39
CA SER A 10 -12.30 18.73 6.73
C SER A 10 -10.78 18.90 6.91
N ALA A 11 -10.29 20.14 6.95
CA ALA A 11 -8.87 20.39 7.22
C ALA A 11 -8.42 19.85 8.60
N PRO A 12 -9.19 20.04 9.70
CA PRO A 12 -8.90 19.42 11.00
C PRO A 12 -8.90 17.89 10.95
N ALA A 13 -9.88 17.27 10.28
CA ALA A 13 -9.94 15.81 10.14
C ALA A 13 -8.77 15.26 9.32
N THR A 14 -8.32 16.00 8.29
CA THR A 14 -7.13 15.64 7.50
C THR A 14 -5.88 15.61 8.38
N LEU A 15 -5.65 16.64 9.21
CA LEU A 15 -4.53 16.65 10.17
C LEU A 15 -4.66 15.52 11.20
N TRP A 16 -5.89 15.22 11.64
CA TRP A 16 -6.13 14.12 12.57
C TRP A 16 -5.77 12.76 11.95
N HIS A 17 -6.09 12.53 10.67
CA HIS A 17 -5.72 11.32 9.95
C HIS A 17 -4.21 11.21 9.72
N VAL A 18 -3.49 12.32 9.47
CA VAL A 18 -2.01 12.33 9.48
C VAL A 18 -1.48 11.89 10.83
N ARG A 19 -2.02 12.41 11.94
CA ARG A 19 -1.61 11.97 13.29
C ARG A 19 -1.86 10.47 13.48
N MET A 20 -2.99 9.94 13.02
CA MET A 20 -3.31 8.51 13.13
C MET A 20 -2.33 7.64 12.34
N ALA A 21 -2.01 8.01 11.10
CA ALA A 21 -1.01 7.32 10.30
C ALA A 21 0.37 7.33 10.98
N LEU A 22 0.83 8.48 11.47
CA LEU A 22 2.11 8.57 12.19
C LEU A 22 2.10 7.77 13.50
N ASN A 23 0.94 7.61 14.15
CA ASN A 23 0.81 6.72 15.29
C ASN A 23 0.99 5.24 14.90
N VAL A 24 0.37 4.79 13.81
CA VAL A 24 0.60 3.43 13.29
C VAL A 24 2.07 3.24 12.95
N ALA A 25 2.70 4.22 12.31
CA ALA A 25 4.12 4.14 12.00
C ALA A 25 4.99 4.04 13.27
N ALA A 26 4.69 4.80 14.32
CA ALA A 26 5.40 4.73 15.59
C ALA A 26 5.33 3.35 16.27
N LEU A 27 4.29 2.57 15.99
CA LEU A 27 4.10 1.22 16.54
C LEU A 27 4.67 0.12 15.62
N SER A 28 4.49 0.27 14.31
CA SER A 28 4.73 -0.80 13.33
C SER A 28 6.06 -0.67 12.59
N CYS A 29 6.67 0.51 12.54
CA CYS A 29 7.89 0.74 11.78
C CYS A 29 9.13 0.52 12.63
N GLN A 30 9.61 -0.71 12.65
CA GLN A 30 10.85 -1.10 13.30
C GLN A 30 12.03 -0.90 12.32
N GLY A 31 13.06 -0.17 12.73
CA GLY A 31 14.23 0.18 11.90
C GLY A 31 14.78 1.58 12.18
N ASN A 32 15.95 1.93 11.61
CA ASN A 32 16.61 3.25 11.73
C ASN A 32 16.51 3.90 13.12
N ALA A 33 17.04 3.24 14.15
CA ALA A 33 17.07 3.77 15.53
C ALA A 33 15.71 4.29 16.05
N ASP A 34 14.61 3.64 15.65
CA ASP A 34 13.23 4.00 16.02
C ASP A 34 12.80 5.41 15.57
N ALA A 35 13.33 5.90 14.43
CA ALA A 35 13.05 7.23 13.91
C ALA A 35 11.54 7.59 13.88
N ALA A 36 10.68 6.68 13.42
CA ALA A 36 9.23 6.92 13.36
C ALA A 36 8.62 7.20 14.75
N ARG A 37 9.02 6.41 15.76
CA ARG A 37 8.56 6.57 17.15
C ARG A 37 9.07 7.88 17.76
N LEU A 38 10.35 8.19 17.56
CA LEU A 38 10.96 9.43 18.05
C LEU A 38 10.31 10.67 17.42
N GLN A 39 10.14 10.68 16.10
CA GLN A 39 9.50 11.77 15.37
C GLN A 39 8.03 11.94 15.75
N TYR A 40 7.28 10.86 15.97
CA TYR A 40 5.90 10.95 16.43
C TYR A 40 5.80 11.59 17.81
N ASN A 41 6.66 11.19 18.76
CA ASN A 41 6.68 11.79 20.09
C ASN A 41 7.06 13.29 20.04
N GLN A 42 8.02 13.66 19.20
CA GLN A 42 8.38 15.06 18.96
C GLN A 42 7.19 15.84 18.37
N PHE A 43 6.48 15.25 17.41
CA PHE A 43 5.31 15.86 16.78
C PHE A 43 4.21 16.14 17.80
N LEU A 44 3.92 15.17 18.68
CA LEU A 44 2.96 15.36 19.77
C LEU A 44 3.36 16.47 20.74
N ALA A 45 4.64 16.53 21.12
CA ALA A 45 5.15 17.52 22.06
C ALA A 45 5.13 18.93 21.46
N ARG A 46 5.65 19.10 20.24
CA ARG A 46 5.77 20.39 19.53
C ARG A 46 4.41 20.99 19.20
N HIS A 47 3.45 20.15 18.79
CA HIS A 47 2.19 20.61 18.21
C HIS A 47 0.97 20.35 19.08
N LYS A 48 1.17 20.11 20.38
CA LYS A 48 0.12 19.79 21.36
C LYS A 48 -1.12 20.68 21.25
N ALA A 49 -0.94 22.00 21.19
CA ALA A 49 -2.04 22.96 21.12
C ALA A 49 -2.83 22.86 19.80
N MET A 50 -2.14 22.75 18.66
CA MET A 50 -2.78 22.59 17.35
C MET A 50 -3.54 21.27 17.24
N LEU A 51 -2.94 20.19 17.74
CA LEU A 51 -3.57 18.86 17.75
C LEU A 51 -4.80 18.81 18.68
N ALA A 52 -4.76 19.47 19.83
CA ALA A 52 -5.91 19.58 20.72
C ALA A 52 -7.06 20.35 20.05
N LYS A 53 -6.75 21.46 19.38
CA LYS A 53 -7.73 22.24 18.61
C LYS A 53 -8.35 21.42 17.47
N ALA A 54 -7.52 20.72 16.69
CA ALA A 54 -8.02 19.88 15.60
C ALA A 54 -8.91 18.74 16.14
N ASN A 55 -8.51 18.08 17.23
CA ASN A 55 -9.33 17.03 17.86
C ASN A 55 -10.68 17.57 18.34
N MET A 56 -10.72 18.74 18.97
CA MET A 56 -11.96 19.39 19.40
C MET A 56 -12.90 19.66 18.21
N GLN A 57 -12.36 20.12 17.08
CA GLN A 57 -13.14 20.38 15.87
C GLN A 57 -13.67 19.08 15.27
N VAL A 58 -12.85 18.04 15.20
CA VAL A 58 -13.30 16.69 14.78
C VAL A 58 -14.43 16.19 15.68
N GLU A 59 -14.31 16.32 17.01
CA GLU A 59 -15.43 15.95 17.91
C GLU A 59 -16.71 16.74 17.61
N GLY A 60 -16.57 18.04 17.31
CA GLY A 60 -17.68 18.89 16.90
C GLY A 60 -18.35 18.40 15.61
N GLU A 61 -17.55 18.01 14.61
CA GLU A 61 -18.03 17.47 13.34
C GLU A 61 -18.80 16.16 13.53
N TYR A 62 -18.27 15.24 14.34
CA TYR A 62 -18.96 13.99 14.66
C TYR A 62 -20.27 14.23 15.42
N LYS A 63 -20.28 15.14 16.39
CA LYS A 63 -21.49 15.54 17.12
C LYS A 63 -22.54 16.15 16.19
N ALA A 64 -22.14 17.06 15.31
CA ALA A 64 -23.03 17.69 14.35
C ALA A 64 -23.62 16.68 13.36
N LYS A 65 -22.83 15.71 12.91
CA LYS A 65 -23.24 14.73 11.90
C LYS A 65 -24.06 13.56 12.46
N PHE A 66 -23.74 13.09 13.66
CA PHE A 66 -24.27 11.83 14.20
C PHE A 66 -25.05 11.99 15.51
N GLY A 67 -25.08 13.19 16.11
CA GLY A 67 -25.81 13.45 17.36
C GLY A 67 -25.40 12.50 18.48
N GLY A 68 -26.38 11.82 19.09
CA GLY A 68 -26.15 10.84 20.16
C GLY A 68 -25.26 9.65 19.74
N ALA A 69 -25.10 9.39 18.45
CA ALA A 69 -24.24 8.33 17.93
C ALA A 69 -22.80 8.79 17.59
N ALA A 70 -22.40 10.01 17.96
CA ALA A 70 -21.09 10.57 17.61
C ALA A 70 -19.90 9.69 18.03
N ILE A 71 -19.88 9.24 19.29
CA ILE A 71 -18.80 8.41 19.84
C ILE A 71 -18.69 7.07 19.11
N PRO A 72 -19.74 6.23 19.01
CA PRO A 72 -19.61 4.93 18.34
C PRO A 72 -19.26 5.07 16.85
N GLN A 73 -19.74 6.12 16.17
CA GLN A 73 -19.37 6.36 14.77
C GLN A 73 -17.90 6.79 14.64
N ARG A 74 -17.40 7.61 15.56
CA ARG A 74 -15.99 8.00 15.61
C ARG A 74 -15.08 6.80 15.83
N GLU A 75 -15.39 5.94 16.79
CA GLU A 75 -14.59 4.75 17.07
C GLU A 75 -14.56 3.81 15.86
N ARG A 76 -15.72 3.57 15.24
CA ARG A 76 -15.83 2.76 14.03
C ARG A 76 -14.99 3.33 12.88
N LEU A 77 -15.15 4.61 12.57
CA LEU A 77 -14.43 5.24 11.46
C LEU A 77 -12.92 5.33 11.75
N ASN A 78 -12.53 5.60 12.99
CA ASN A 78 -11.12 5.60 13.38
C ASN A 78 -10.49 4.22 13.22
N THR A 79 -11.22 3.16 13.58
CA THR A 79 -10.76 1.77 13.43
C THR A 79 -10.48 1.45 11.95
N ILE A 80 -11.34 1.91 11.04
CA ILE A 80 -11.12 1.73 9.59
C ILE A 80 -9.84 2.41 9.14
N VAL A 81 -9.57 3.64 9.59
CA VAL A 81 -8.36 4.39 9.23
C VAL A 81 -7.10 3.74 9.80
N TYR A 82 -7.12 3.31 11.07
CA TYR A 82 -6.00 2.57 11.66
C TYR A 82 -5.71 1.27 10.94
N ASN A 83 -6.74 0.48 10.64
CA ASN A 83 -6.61 -0.78 9.92
C ASN A 83 -6.06 -0.57 8.49
N PHE A 84 -6.46 0.53 7.83
CA PHE A 84 -5.93 0.88 6.52
C PHE A 84 -4.42 1.13 6.56
N PHE A 85 -3.94 1.95 7.50
CA PHE A 85 -2.51 2.23 7.64
C PHE A 85 -1.69 1.06 8.20
N ALA A 86 -2.36 0.00 8.66
CA ALA A 86 -1.73 -1.21 9.19
C ALA A 86 -1.72 -2.38 8.18
N LEU A 87 -2.10 -2.16 6.91
CA LEU A 87 -2.14 -3.22 5.90
C LEU A 87 -0.71 -3.74 5.60
N PRO A 88 -0.41 -5.03 5.92
CA PRO A 88 0.95 -5.56 5.82
C PRO A 88 1.63 -5.42 4.45
N PRO A 89 0.95 -5.59 3.30
CA PRO A 89 1.61 -5.59 1.99
C PRO A 89 2.27 -4.27 1.59
N ALA A 90 1.82 -3.15 2.17
CA ALA A 90 2.37 -1.81 1.89
C ALA A 90 3.28 -1.28 3.00
N GLN A 91 3.45 -2.04 4.10
CA GLN A 91 4.02 -1.54 5.35
C GLN A 91 5.45 -1.01 5.20
N ALA A 92 6.30 -1.70 4.43
CA ALA A 92 7.69 -1.28 4.24
C ALA A 92 7.80 0.10 3.56
N ALA A 93 7.06 0.29 2.46
CA ALA A 93 7.01 1.56 1.75
C ALA A 93 6.31 2.65 2.56
N PHE A 94 5.27 2.31 3.31
CA PHE A 94 4.62 3.20 4.28
C PHE A 94 5.60 3.70 5.35
N CYS A 95 6.41 2.83 5.94
CA CYS A 95 7.37 3.22 6.95
C CYS A 95 8.41 4.23 6.42
N ALA A 96 8.88 4.05 5.17
CA ALA A 96 9.77 5.01 4.54
C ALA A 96 9.10 6.39 4.35
N GLN A 97 7.83 6.43 3.92
CA GLN A 97 7.09 7.68 3.77
C GLN A 97 6.76 8.33 5.11
N ALA A 98 6.41 7.55 6.13
CA ALA A 98 6.09 8.04 7.46
C ALA A 98 7.28 8.76 8.11
N VAL A 99 8.50 8.28 7.91
CA VAL A 99 9.71 8.97 8.40
C VAL A 99 9.93 10.32 7.68
N ARG A 100 9.62 10.41 6.38
CA ARG A 100 9.72 11.67 5.63
C ARG A 100 8.68 12.68 6.09
N VAL A 101 7.42 12.25 6.23
CA VAL A 101 6.34 13.10 6.72
C VAL A 101 6.57 13.48 8.18
N GLY A 102 7.04 12.57 9.01
CA GLY A 102 7.43 12.81 10.40
C GLY A 102 8.51 13.89 10.53
N ALA A 103 9.54 13.86 9.68
CA ALA A 103 10.54 14.94 9.61
C ALA A 103 9.91 16.27 9.18
N ALA A 104 9.08 16.26 8.13
CA ALA A 104 8.43 17.47 7.61
C ALA A 104 7.56 18.15 8.67
N VAL A 105 6.64 17.43 9.32
CA VAL A 105 5.75 18.01 10.35
C VAL A 105 6.51 18.55 11.55
N ASN A 106 7.66 17.96 11.90
CA ASN A 106 8.51 18.45 12.99
C ASN A 106 9.30 19.72 12.62
N SER A 107 9.57 19.95 11.34
CA SER A 107 10.22 21.18 10.87
C SER A 107 9.26 22.38 10.74
N LEU A 108 7.96 22.11 10.61
CA LEU A 108 6.96 23.16 10.39
C LEU A 108 6.65 23.97 11.68
N PRO A 109 6.33 25.26 11.53
CA PRO A 109 5.54 26.01 12.51
C PRO A 109 4.14 25.40 12.71
N ALA A 110 3.57 25.55 13.91
CA ALA A 110 2.30 24.91 14.24
C ALA A 110 1.13 25.40 13.37
N ASP A 111 1.12 26.68 13.01
CA ASP A 111 0.10 27.32 12.16
C ASP A 111 0.13 26.85 10.70
N GLN A 112 1.23 26.23 10.24
CA GLN A 112 1.35 25.67 8.90
C GLN A 112 0.89 24.20 8.80
N LEU A 113 0.66 23.51 9.93
CA LEU A 113 0.30 22.10 9.92
C LEU A 113 -0.99 21.79 9.16
N ILE A 114 -2.03 22.62 9.34
CA ILE A 114 -3.32 22.42 8.67
C ILE A 114 -3.17 22.53 7.14
N ALA A 115 -2.37 23.49 6.67
CA ALA A 115 -2.11 23.67 5.24
C ALA A 115 -1.28 22.51 4.65
N TYR A 116 -0.35 21.94 5.43
CA TYR A 116 0.47 20.81 4.99
C TYR A 116 -0.27 19.46 5.04
N ALA A 117 -1.28 19.31 5.92
CA ALA A 117 -1.93 18.03 6.18
C ALA A 117 -2.42 17.28 4.92
N PRO A 118 -3.03 17.91 3.90
CA PRO A 118 -3.41 17.21 2.67
C PRO A 118 -2.23 16.60 1.93
N THR A 119 -1.09 17.31 1.88
CA THR A 119 0.14 16.81 1.24
C THR A 119 0.71 15.64 2.03
N GLY A 120 0.84 15.80 3.35
CA GLY A 120 1.33 14.74 4.23
C GLY A 120 0.46 13.48 4.17
N LEU A 121 -0.86 13.64 4.14
CA LEU A 121 -1.79 12.51 4.07
C LEU A 121 -1.67 11.77 2.74
N ALA A 122 -1.61 12.50 1.61
CA ALA A 122 -1.42 11.88 0.30
C ALA A 122 -0.12 11.06 0.24
N MET A 123 0.99 11.57 0.79
CA MET A 123 2.26 10.84 0.86
C MET A 123 2.16 9.56 1.72
N LEU A 124 1.42 9.62 2.82
CA LEU A 124 1.21 8.47 3.71
C LEU A 124 0.29 7.41 3.09
N GLU A 125 -0.66 7.82 2.25
CA GLU A 125 -1.59 6.92 1.56
C GLU A 125 -1.00 6.26 0.32
N GLN A 126 -0.07 6.95 -0.36
CA GLN A 126 0.49 6.53 -1.64
C GLN A 126 0.96 5.05 -1.65
N PRO A 127 1.69 4.54 -0.64
CA PRO A 127 2.15 3.15 -0.65
C PRO A 127 1.01 2.12 -0.73
N PHE A 128 -0.15 2.43 -0.14
CA PHE A 128 -1.31 1.55 -0.15
C PHE A 128 -2.03 1.61 -1.50
N THR A 129 -2.18 2.81 -2.09
CA THR A 129 -2.78 2.94 -3.42
C THR A 129 -1.92 2.28 -4.48
N ASP A 130 -0.60 2.47 -4.42
CA ASP A 130 0.37 1.88 -5.35
C ASP A 130 0.31 0.33 -5.31
N PHE A 131 0.28 -0.26 -4.10
CA PHE A 131 0.14 -1.69 -3.93
C PHE A 131 -1.14 -2.23 -4.61
N TYR A 132 -2.27 -1.62 -4.33
CA TYR A 132 -3.54 -2.11 -4.87
C TYR A 132 -3.68 -1.85 -6.37
N GLU A 133 -3.10 -0.78 -6.91
CA GLU A 133 -3.01 -0.55 -8.35
C GLU A 133 -2.17 -1.64 -9.04
N ALA A 134 -1.00 -1.97 -8.49
CA ALA A 134 -0.17 -3.07 -8.97
C ALA A 134 -0.90 -4.42 -8.89
N TYR A 135 -1.66 -4.66 -7.80
CA TYR A 135 -2.45 -5.87 -7.63
C TYR A 135 -3.57 -6.01 -8.66
N ALA A 136 -4.29 -4.93 -8.98
CA ALA A 136 -5.29 -4.97 -10.06
C ALA A 136 -4.64 -5.23 -11.42
N ALA A 137 -3.52 -4.57 -11.72
CA ALA A 137 -2.79 -4.81 -12.96
C ALA A 137 -2.33 -6.27 -13.07
N TYR A 138 -1.88 -6.86 -11.96
CA TYR A 138 -1.56 -8.28 -11.89
C TYR A 138 -2.77 -9.17 -12.20
N GLN A 139 -3.94 -8.90 -11.62
CA GLN A 139 -5.17 -9.68 -11.89
C GLN A 139 -5.58 -9.62 -13.37
N THR A 140 -5.50 -8.43 -13.99
CA THR A 140 -5.78 -8.27 -15.42
C THR A 140 -4.79 -9.07 -16.27
N ARG A 141 -3.48 -8.95 -15.98
CA ARG A 141 -2.44 -9.71 -16.70
C ARG A 141 -2.62 -11.22 -16.53
N LEU A 142 -2.97 -11.68 -15.34
CA LEU A 142 -3.24 -13.09 -15.06
C LEU A 142 -4.44 -13.59 -15.85
N ALA A 143 -5.52 -12.81 -15.96
CA ALA A 143 -6.68 -13.16 -16.76
C ALA A 143 -6.35 -13.25 -18.26
N SER A 144 -5.62 -12.27 -18.80
CA SER A 144 -5.17 -12.29 -20.21
C SER A 144 -4.24 -13.46 -20.49
N TRP A 145 -3.29 -13.72 -19.60
CA TRP A 145 -2.37 -14.85 -19.72
C TRP A 145 -3.11 -16.19 -19.67
N ARG A 146 -4.16 -16.33 -18.82
CA ARG A 146 -5.02 -17.54 -18.79
C ARG A 146 -5.83 -17.72 -20.09
N ALA A 147 -6.31 -16.64 -20.70
CA ALA A 147 -7.10 -16.70 -21.94
C ALA A 147 -6.26 -17.07 -23.17
N ASN A 148 -4.99 -16.66 -23.21
CA ASN A 148 -4.10 -16.82 -24.37
C ASN A 148 -3.39 -18.19 -24.46
N ARG A 149 -3.81 -19.19 -23.70
CA ARG A 149 -3.18 -20.53 -23.66
C ARG A 149 -3.71 -21.51 -24.73
N THR A 150 -4.56 -21.05 -25.65
CA THR A 150 -4.93 -21.87 -26.83
C THR A 150 -3.85 -21.73 -27.89
N LEU A 151 -2.84 -22.60 -27.87
CA LEU A 151 -1.82 -22.68 -28.93
C LEU A 151 -2.36 -23.50 -30.11
N THR A 152 -2.51 -22.88 -31.28
CA THR A 152 -2.81 -23.59 -32.54
C THR A 152 -1.50 -23.83 -33.28
N MET A 153 -0.95 -25.05 -33.24
CA MET A 153 0.19 -25.43 -34.06
C MET A 153 -0.29 -26.17 -35.31
N ALA A 154 0.08 -25.69 -36.50
CA ALA A 154 -0.02 -26.48 -37.72
C ALA A 154 1.27 -27.32 -37.85
N PRO A 155 1.19 -28.65 -38.09
CA PRO A 155 2.38 -29.41 -38.45
C PRO A 155 2.89 -28.88 -39.79
N ALA A 156 4.19 -28.62 -39.91
CA ALA A 156 4.79 -28.34 -41.21
C ALA A 156 4.64 -29.61 -42.09
N GLY A 157 3.68 -29.58 -43.03
CA GLY A 157 3.49 -30.62 -44.04
C GLY A 157 2.32 -31.60 -43.85
N ALA A 158 1.40 -31.40 -42.90
CA ALA A 158 0.20 -32.25 -42.78
C ALA A 158 -0.95 -31.76 -43.68
N PRO A 159 -1.69 -32.64 -44.38
CA PRO A 159 -2.76 -32.24 -45.31
C PRO A 159 -4.01 -31.64 -44.63
N VAL A 160 -4.14 -31.75 -43.31
CA VAL A 160 -5.24 -31.17 -42.53
C VAL A 160 -4.67 -30.60 -41.21
N PRO A 161 -4.93 -29.33 -40.85
CA PRO A 161 -4.48 -28.77 -39.58
C PRO A 161 -5.18 -29.47 -38.41
N VAL A 162 -4.42 -30.18 -37.58
CA VAL A 162 -4.90 -30.72 -36.30
C VAL A 162 -4.67 -29.65 -35.23
N ALA A 163 -5.73 -29.06 -34.71
CA ALA A 163 -5.65 -28.11 -33.61
C ALA A 163 -5.43 -28.87 -32.28
N LEU A 164 -4.19 -28.93 -31.80
CA LEU A 164 -3.90 -29.46 -30.48
C LEU A 164 -4.23 -28.40 -29.42
N LYS A 165 -5.31 -28.58 -28.66
CA LYS A 165 -5.62 -27.70 -27.52
C LYS A 165 -4.78 -28.11 -26.31
N VAL A 166 -3.73 -27.36 -26.00
CA VAL A 166 -3.01 -27.55 -24.74
C VAL A 166 -3.76 -26.83 -23.62
N SER A 167 -4.42 -27.59 -22.75
CA SER A 167 -5.05 -27.07 -21.53
C SER A 167 -4.05 -27.16 -20.39
N LEU A 168 -3.28 -26.10 -20.17
CA LEU A 168 -2.33 -26.05 -19.07
C LEU A 168 -3.06 -25.67 -17.77
N ASN A 169 -3.24 -26.64 -16.88
CA ASN A 169 -3.91 -26.47 -15.60
C ASN A 169 -2.93 -25.94 -14.52
N SER A 170 -3.42 -25.65 -13.31
CA SER A 170 -2.58 -25.13 -12.22
C SER A 170 -1.45 -26.09 -11.80
N ALA A 171 -1.64 -27.41 -11.91
CA ALA A 171 -0.61 -28.40 -11.61
C ALA A 171 0.54 -28.34 -12.64
N ASP A 172 0.24 -28.05 -13.91
CA ASP A 172 1.26 -27.92 -14.96
C ASP A 172 2.12 -26.65 -14.81
N MET A 173 1.68 -25.66 -14.02
CA MET A 173 2.48 -24.46 -13.69
C MET A 173 3.27 -24.58 -12.40
N MET A 174 2.70 -25.24 -11.39
CA MET A 174 3.35 -25.43 -10.09
C MET A 174 4.38 -26.58 -10.14
N ALA A 175 4.41 -27.35 -11.25
CA ALA A 175 5.42 -28.36 -11.50
C ALA A 175 6.77 -27.78 -11.99
N ASP A 176 6.88 -26.48 -12.24
CA ASP A 176 8.15 -25.82 -12.62
C ASP A 176 8.99 -25.45 -11.38
N ASP A 177 9.02 -26.33 -10.37
CA ASP A 177 10.11 -26.37 -9.38
C ASP A 177 11.34 -27.13 -9.95
N ASP A 178 11.18 -27.79 -11.10
CA ASP A 178 12.26 -28.45 -11.82
C ASP A 178 12.85 -27.56 -12.93
N VAL A 179 13.42 -26.41 -12.55
CA VAL A 179 14.65 -25.95 -13.24
C VAL A 179 15.80 -26.88 -12.79
N ILE A 180 15.65 -28.18 -13.00
CA ILE A 180 16.77 -29.10 -13.04
C ILE A 180 17.34 -28.94 -14.43
N ALA A 181 18.31 -28.04 -14.57
CA ALA A 181 19.26 -28.12 -15.66
C ALA A 181 19.77 -29.58 -15.68
N PRO A 182 19.60 -30.33 -16.78
CA PRO A 182 20.11 -31.70 -16.83
C PRO A 182 21.59 -31.65 -16.50
N LYS A 183 22.04 -32.42 -15.50
CA LYS A 183 23.45 -32.51 -15.10
C LYS A 183 24.29 -32.72 -16.36
N GLY A 184 25.05 -31.68 -16.75
CA GLY A 184 25.89 -31.67 -17.95
C GLY A 184 25.60 -30.56 -18.98
N ALA A 185 24.50 -29.81 -18.88
CA ALA A 185 24.21 -28.72 -19.82
C ALA A 185 25.11 -27.47 -19.61
N LEU A 186 25.54 -27.20 -18.37
CA LEU A 186 26.44 -26.07 -18.04
C LEU A 186 27.88 -26.27 -18.54
N SER A 187 28.34 -27.51 -18.73
CA SER A 187 29.71 -27.79 -19.19
C SER A 187 29.92 -27.60 -20.70
N ARG A 188 28.87 -27.40 -21.50
CA ARG A 188 28.98 -27.18 -22.96
C ARG A 188 28.87 -25.72 -23.39
N LEU A 189 28.49 -24.81 -22.48
CA LEU A 189 28.37 -23.38 -22.78
C LEU A 189 29.65 -22.58 -22.47
N LEU A 190 30.61 -23.16 -21.75
CA LEU A 190 31.92 -22.54 -21.46
C LEU A 190 33.07 -23.04 -22.35
N ALA A 191 32.82 -23.98 -23.27
CA ALA A 191 33.84 -24.51 -24.20
C ALA A 191 33.74 -23.93 -25.62
N ARG A 192 32.99 -22.84 -25.81
CA ARG A 192 32.86 -22.12 -27.09
C ARG A 192 33.14 -20.61 -26.96
N ALA A 193 33.79 -20.21 -25.87
CA ALA A 193 34.15 -18.82 -25.60
C ALA A 193 35.66 -18.60 -25.50
N ASP A 194 36.48 -19.55 -25.97
CA ASP A 194 37.91 -19.38 -26.25
C ASP A 194 38.21 -19.95 -27.66
#